data_AF-A0A4U3HZ89-F1
#
_entry.id   AF-A0A4U3HZ89-F1
#
_cell.length_a   1.000
_cell.length_b   1.000
_cell.length_c   1.000
_cell.angle_alpha   90.00
_cell.angle_beta   90.00
_cell.angle_gamma   90.00
#
_symmetry.space_group_name_H-M   'P 1'
#
loop_
_entity.id
_entity.type
_entity.pdbx_description
1 polymer ?
#
loop_
_entity_poly.entity_id
_entity_poly.type
_entity_poly.pdbx_seq_one_letter_code
_entity_poly.pdbx_strand_id
1 'polypeptide(L)'
;MDTKRLQAQYVRLLYSGNTAVLDASEEANYLLAHLDHARLEVEYKARIRNLRTTLHADMKFLNRFIDKVSLLEAVESYCGSDDFWKHQGRTLLEDFCLFYCNNHSHEPRLRMLAEIEGTVSGMSIGNVTTSPWVGHQQKMQNTVEVLAAHYIKNIKQLQTATSIDDFSPTPDGGFFELTKDANSIRIKMMGGLK
;
A
#
# COMPACT_ATOMS: atom_id res chain seq x y z
N MET A 1 24.56 23.00 11.63
CA MET A 1 24.19 21.76 10.92
C MET A 1 24.06 20.52 11.84
N ASP A 2 22.84 20.02 11.99
CA ASP A 2 22.50 18.76 12.67
C ASP A 2 22.59 17.58 11.68
N THR A 3 23.50 16.63 11.97
CA THR A 3 23.74 15.46 11.13
C THR A 3 22.51 14.58 10.92
N LYS A 4 21.63 14.42 11.92
CA LYS A 4 20.44 13.58 11.80
C LYS A 4 19.42 14.21 10.86
N ARG A 5 19.25 15.53 10.96
CA ARG A 5 18.38 16.30 10.06
C ARG A 5 18.90 16.26 8.63
N LEU A 6 20.22 16.43 8.46
CA LEU A 6 20.86 16.33 7.16
C LEU A 6 20.65 14.94 6.51
N GLN A 7 20.83 13.87 7.29
CA GLN A 7 20.57 12.50 6.84
C GLN A 7 19.10 12.29 6.46
N ALA A 8 18.16 12.80 7.25
CA ALA A 8 16.73 12.69 6.96
C ALA A 8 16.36 13.39 5.64
N GLN A 9 16.87 14.62 5.42
CA GLN A 9 16.64 15.35 4.18
C GLN A 9 17.28 14.66 2.97
N TYR A 10 18.48 14.10 3.13
CA TYR A 10 19.12 13.32 2.07
C TYR A 10 18.33 12.06 1.71
N VAL A 11 17.85 11.30 2.71
CA VAL A 11 16.98 10.15 2.47
C VAL A 11 15.67 10.57 1.79
N ARG A 12 15.10 11.71 2.16
CA ARG A 12 13.90 12.24 1.50
C ARG A 12 14.13 12.51 0.02
N LEU A 13 15.23 13.19 -0.32
CA LEU A 13 15.64 13.42 -1.71
C LEU A 13 15.83 12.12 -2.50
N LEU A 14 16.40 11.10 -1.87
CA LEU A 14 16.61 9.79 -2.49
C LEU A 14 15.29 9.07 -2.87
N TYR A 15 14.17 9.41 -2.23
CA TYR A 15 12.85 8.80 -2.51
C TYR A 15 11.86 9.74 -3.19
N SER A 16 12.10 11.05 -3.23
CA SER A 16 11.19 12.03 -3.85
C SER A 16 11.84 12.85 -4.97
N GLY A 17 13.11 12.56 -5.28
CA GLY A 17 13.87 13.18 -6.35
C GLY A 17 14.20 14.65 -6.08
N ASN A 18 14.61 15.37 -7.14
CA ASN A 18 14.95 16.80 -7.07
C ASN A 18 13.72 17.70 -6.83
N THR A 19 12.51 17.14 -6.93
CA THR A 19 11.23 17.82 -6.71
C THR A 19 10.77 17.77 -5.26
N ALA A 20 11.53 17.14 -4.37
CA ALA A 20 11.22 17.12 -2.95
C ALA A 20 11.06 18.53 -2.41
N VAL A 21 9.93 18.82 -1.76
CA VAL A 21 9.80 20.03 -0.97
C VAL A 21 10.61 19.83 0.31
N LEU A 22 11.85 20.30 0.29
CA LEU A 22 12.66 20.41 1.49
C LEU A 22 12.18 21.62 2.30
N ASP A 23 12.32 21.55 3.62
CA ASP A 23 12.13 22.74 4.44
C ASP A 23 13.24 23.76 4.16
N ALA A 24 13.01 25.03 4.50
CA ALA A 24 14.02 26.08 4.33
C ALA A 24 15.15 26.00 5.39
N SER A 25 15.53 24.79 5.80
CA SER A 25 16.55 24.54 6.82
C SER A 25 17.97 24.79 6.29
N GLU A 26 18.90 25.00 7.23
CA GLU A 26 20.34 25.08 6.93
C GLU A 26 20.81 23.78 6.22
N GLU A 27 20.31 22.62 6.66
CA GLU A 27 20.62 21.31 6.09
C GLU A 27 20.13 21.14 4.66
N ALA A 28 18.90 21.55 4.36
CA ALA A 28 18.33 21.47 3.02
C ALA A 28 19.12 22.34 2.02
N ASN A 29 19.43 23.58 2.42
CA ASN A 29 20.25 24.49 1.60
C ASN A 29 21.66 23.94 1.38
N TYR A 30 22.26 23.34 2.40
CA TYR A 30 23.57 22.68 2.28
C TYR A 30 23.54 21.54 1.26
N LEU A 31 22.53 20.66 1.34
CA LEU A 31 22.37 19.55 0.39
C LEU A 31 22.20 20.06 -1.04
N LEU A 32 21.31 21.03 -1.28
CA LEU A 32 21.07 21.57 -2.61
C LEU A 32 22.32 22.17 -3.26
N ALA A 33 23.20 22.78 -2.46
CA ALA A 33 24.43 23.41 -2.93
C ALA A 33 25.58 22.41 -3.20
N HIS A 34 25.56 21.23 -2.58
CA HIS A 34 26.72 20.30 -2.61
C HIS A 34 26.40 18.92 -3.20
N LEU A 35 25.14 18.60 -3.49
CA LEU A 35 24.77 17.35 -4.15
C LEU A 35 24.96 17.40 -5.66
N ASP A 36 25.44 16.28 -6.20
CA ASP A 36 25.33 16.00 -7.62
C ASP A 36 23.89 15.58 -7.94
N HIS A 37 23.16 16.52 -8.55
CA HIS A 37 21.75 16.35 -8.93
C HIS A 37 21.54 15.26 -9.98
N ALA A 38 22.51 15.02 -10.87
CA ALA A 38 22.41 13.96 -11.87
C ALA A 38 22.56 12.58 -11.21
N ARG A 39 23.50 12.46 -10.27
CA ARG A 39 23.64 11.24 -9.47
C ARG A 39 22.40 11.00 -8.61
N LEU A 40 21.84 12.04 -7.99
CA LEU A 40 20.63 11.94 -7.18
C LEU A 40 19.44 11.40 -8.00
N GLU A 41 19.27 11.87 -9.24
CA GLU A 41 18.21 11.39 -10.13
C GLU A 41 18.34 9.89 -10.45
N VAL A 42 19.57 9.41 -10.69
CA VAL A 42 19.85 8.00 -10.94
C VAL A 42 19.51 7.14 -9.71
N GLU A 43 19.93 7.58 -8.53
CA GLU A 43 19.66 6.90 -7.26
C GLU A 43 18.16 6.86 -6.94
N TYR A 44 17.45 7.98 -7.16
CA TYR A 44 15.99 8.06 -7.04
C TYR A 44 15.31 7.03 -7.93
N LYS A 45 15.61 7.03 -9.23
CA LYS A 45 15.05 6.05 -10.19
C LYS A 45 15.39 4.61 -9.82
N ALA A 46 16.56 4.35 -9.24
CA ALA A 46 16.92 3.01 -8.76
C ALA A 46 16.07 2.60 -7.54
N ARG A 47 15.89 3.50 -6.57
CA ARG A 47 15.10 3.24 -5.35
C ARG A 47 13.63 3.01 -5.63
N ILE A 48 13.01 3.84 -6.47
CA ILE A 48 11.62 3.65 -6.90
C ILE A 48 11.44 2.30 -7.59
N ARG A 49 12.33 1.93 -8.52
CA ARG A 49 12.26 0.62 -9.20
C ARG A 49 12.42 -0.54 -8.23
N ASN A 50 13.32 -0.43 -7.25
CA ASN A 50 13.51 -1.44 -6.21
C ASN A 50 12.27 -1.57 -5.34
N LEU A 51 11.72 -0.45 -4.87
CA LEU A 51 10.51 -0.44 -4.05
C LEU A 51 9.31 -1.05 -4.79
N ARG A 52 9.08 -0.64 -6.05
CA ARG A 52 8.05 -1.24 -6.91
C ARG A 52 8.25 -2.76 -7.03
N THR A 53 9.49 -3.22 -7.19
CA THR A 53 9.80 -4.64 -7.31
C THR A 53 9.49 -5.39 -6.02
N THR A 54 9.87 -4.85 -4.86
CA THR A 54 9.55 -5.41 -3.55
C THR A 54 8.04 -5.48 -3.34
N LEU A 55 7.33 -4.36 -3.52
CA LEU A 55 5.87 -4.30 -3.38
C LEU A 55 5.17 -5.30 -4.31
N HIS A 56 5.57 -5.35 -5.59
CA HIS A 56 5.01 -6.29 -6.56
C HIS A 56 5.25 -7.75 -6.18
N ALA A 57 6.41 -8.07 -5.59
CA ALA A 57 6.73 -9.43 -5.16
C ALA A 57 5.91 -9.85 -3.92
N ASP A 58 5.61 -8.90 -3.04
CA ASP A 58 4.82 -9.14 -1.83
C ASP A 58 3.31 -9.20 -2.10
N MET A 59 2.84 -8.57 -3.18
CA MET A 59 1.43 -8.61 -3.63
C MET A 59 1.02 -10.02 -4.10
N LYS A 60 -0.15 -10.48 -3.65
CA LYS A 60 -0.74 -11.78 -4.04
C LYS A 60 -1.89 -11.66 -5.02
N PHE A 61 -2.62 -10.56 -4.95
CA PHE A 61 -3.84 -10.34 -5.70
C PHE A 61 -3.70 -9.15 -6.65
N LEU A 62 -3.29 -7.99 -6.14
CA LEU A 62 -3.32 -6.73 -6.89
C LEU A 62 -2.41 -6.74 -8.12
N ASN A 63 -1.22 -7.36 -8.01
CA ASN A 63 -0.22 -7.45 -9.08
C ASN A 63 -0.68 -8.17 -10.36
N ARG A 64 -1.77 -8.96 -10.29
CA ARG A 64 -2.36 -9.61 -11.47
C ARG A 64 -3.22 -8.68 -12.31
N PHE A 65 -3.69 -7.56 -11.72
CA PHE A 65 -4.69 -6.69 -12.32
C PHE A 65 -4.19 -5.25 -12.52
N ILE A 66 -3.20 -4.81 -11.76
CA ILE A 66 -2.50 -3.54 -12.01
C ILE A 66 -1.35 -3.77 -12.99
N ASP A 67 -1.28 -3.00 -14.06
CA ASP A 67 -0.15 -3.06 -14.97
C ASP A 67 1.10 -2.41 -14.38
N LYS A 68 2.27 -2.74 -14.94
CA LYS A 68 3.57 -2.31 -14.41
C LYS A 68 3.79 -0.79 -14.49
N VAL A 69 3.16 -0.11 -15.43
CA VAL A 69 3.29 1.34 -15.63
C VAL A 69 2.45 2.04 -14.55
N SER A 70 1.17 1.69 -14.43
CA SER A 70 0.29 2.23 -13.39
C SER A 70 0.82 1.97 -11.98
N LEU A 71 1.40 0.79 -11.74
CA LEU A 71 2.03 0.50 -10.44
C LEU A 71 3.26 1.36 -10.19
N LEU A 72 4.09 1.62 -11.21
CA LEU A 72 5.26 2.48 -11.05
C LEU A 72 4.85 3.91 -10.71
N GLU A 73 3.87 4.47 -11.43
CA GLU A 73 3.34 5.81 -11.18
C GLU A 73 2.77 5.92 -9.75
N ALA A 74 2.03 4.90 -9.30
CA ALA A 74 1.52 4.86 -7.93
C ALA A 74 2.62 4.83 -6.87
N VAL A 75 3.71 4.09 -7.12
CA VAL A 75 4.86 4.04 -6.20
C VAL A 75 5.61 5.36 -6.17
N GLU A 76 5.79 6.02 -7.32
CA GLU A 76 6.40 7.36 -7.40
C GLU A 76 5.59 8.38 -6.59
N SER A 77 4.27 8.40 -6.78
CA SER A 77 3.41 9.30 -6.03
C SER A 77 3.39 8.99 -4.53
N TYR A 78 3.37 7.70 -4.17
CA TYR A 78 3.44 7.28 -2.77
C TYR A 78 4.72 7.81 -2.10
N CYS A 79 5.90 7.59 -2.69
CA CYS A 79 7.17 8.07 -2.14
C CYS A 79 7.27 9.60 -2.08
N GLY A 80 6.63 10.30 -3.02
CA GLY A 80 6.53 11.76 -3.01
C GLY A 80 5.57 12.31 -1.95
N SER A 81 4.67 11.48 -1.42
CA SER A 81 3.67 11.88 -0.42
C SER A 81 4.21 11.84 1.00
N ASP A 82 3.56 12.58 1.91
CA ASP A 82 3.82 12.48 3.34
C ASP A 82 3.42 11.11 3.92
N ASP A 83 2.53 10.35 3.27
CA ASP A 83 2.05 9.07 3.77
C ASP A 83 3.16 8.00 3.77
N PHE A 84 4.11 8.07 2.85
CA PHE A 84 5.31 7.21 2.85
C PHE A 84 6.15 7.37 4.11
N TRP A 85 6.15 8.55 4.72
CA TRP A 85 6.99 8.87 5.88
C TRP A 85 6.28 8.68 7.22
N LYS A 86 4.95 8.52 7.23
CA LYS A 86 4.14 8.43 8.46
C LYS A 86 4.00 7.02 9.03
N HIS A 87 4.22 5.98 8.23
CA HIS A 87 4.02 4.55 8.60
C HIS A 87 2.71 4.32 9.38
N GLN A 88 1.58 4.32 8.68
CA GLN A 88 0.24 4.26 9.25
C GLN A 88 -0.23 2.82 9.49
N GLY A 89 0.18 1.90 8.64
CA GLY A 89 -0.14 0.48 8.68
C GLY A 89 0.93 -0.34 9.40
N ARG A 90 0.75 -1.65 9.34
CA ARG A 90 1.60 -2.65 9.99
C ARG A 90 2.74 -3.10 9.11
N THR A 91 2.59 -2.98 7.80
CA THR A 91 3.60 -3.31 6.80
C THR A 91 3.71 -2.19 5.77
N LEU A 92 4.84 -2.15 5.07
CA LEU A 92 5.04 -1.25 3.94
C LEU A 92 4.01 -1.46 2.82
N LEU A 93 3.60 -2.71 2.58
CA LEU A 93 2.57 -3.02 1.59
C LEU A 93 1.19 -2.53 2.06
N GLU A 94 0.87 -2.65 3.34
CA GLU A 94 -0.36 -2.08 3.90
C GLU A 94 -0.39 -0.55 3.79
N ASP A 95 0.71 0.13 4.10
CA ASP A 95 0.84 1.58 3.88
C ASP A 95 0.62 1.99 2.44
N PHE A 96 1.27 1.27 1.50
CA PHE A 96 1.10 1.53 0.07
C PHE A 96 -0.36 1.33 -0.36
N CYS A 97 -1.01 0.26 0.10
CA CYS A 97 -2.42 -0.01 -0.21
C CYS A 97 -3.36 1.06 0.36
N LEU A 98 -3.11 1.56 1.59
CA LEU A 98 -3.86 2.68 2.17
C LEU A 98 -3.73 3.93 1.30
N PHE A 99 -2.49 4.29 0.94
CA PHE A 99 -2.23 5.41 0.04
C PHE A 99 -2.95 5.24 -1.30
N TYR A 100 -2.86 4.05 -1.90
CA TYR A 100 -3.46 3.73 -3.19
C TYR A 100 -4.98 3.89 -3.18
N CYS A 101 -5.64 3.38 -2.13
CA CYS A 101 -7.09 3.50 -1.93
C CYS A 101 -7.54 4.95 -1.74
N ASN A 102 -6.72 5.77 -1.08
CA ASN A 102 -7.06 7.17 -0.77
C ASN A 102 -6.80 8.12 -1.95
N ASN A 103 -5.79 7.83 -2.79
CA ASN A 103 -5.26 8.84 -3.72
C ASN A 103 -5.21 8.41 -5.19
N HIS A 104 -5.31 7.12 -5.53
CA HIS A 104 -4.96 6.65 -6.89
C HIS A 104 -6.03 5.82 -7.59
N SER A 105 -6.89 5.12 -6.85
CA SER A 105 -7.87 4.23 -7.49
C SER A 105 -9.24 4.88 -7.65
N HIS A 106 -9.54 5.36 -8.86
CA HIS A 106 -10.93 5.65 -9.27
C HIS A 106 -11.70 4.39 -9.67
N GLU A 107 -11.00 3.29 -9.97
CA GLU A 107 -11.59 1.99 -10.30
C GLU A 107 -11.95 1.25 -8.99
N PRO A 108 -13.25 1.08 -8.66
CA PRO A 108 -13.66 0.48 -7.38
C PRO A 108 -13.16 -0.96 -7.19
N ARG A 109 -12.98 -1.72 -8.28
CA ARG A 109 -12.51 -3.11 -8.23
C ARG A 109 -11.06 -3.20 -7.78
N LEU A 110 -10.19 -2.33 -8.31
CA LEU A 110 -8.78 -2.25 -7.91
C LEU A 110 -8.63 -1.75 -6.47
N ARG A 111 -9.48 -0.81 -6.06
CA ARG A 111 -9.54 -0.32 -4.67
C ARG A 111 -9.85 -1.46 -3.69
N MET A 112 -10.90 -2.24 -3.95
CA MET A 112 -11.26 -3.39 -3.13
C MET A 112 -10.14 -4.44 -3.08
N LEU A 113 -9.46 -4.71 -4.22
CA LEU A 113 -8.31 -5.62 -4.25
C LEU A 113 -7.14 -5.09 -3.40
N ALA A 114 -6.86 -3.80 -3.46
CA ALA A 114 -5.82 -3.15 -2.65
C ALA A 114 -6.16 -3.19 -1.16
N GLU A 115 -7.42 -2.99 -0.78
CA GLU A 115 -7.88 -3.11 0.62
C GLU A 115 -7.69 -4.54 1.15
N ILE A 116 -8.08 -5.56 0.37
CA ILE A 116 -7.84 -6.97 0.71
C ILE A 116 -6.34 -7.26 0.84
N GLU A 117 -5.54 -6.84 -0.13
CA GLU A 117 -4.09 -7.05 -0.15
C GLU A 117 -3.42 -6.42 1.08
N GLY A 118 -3.70 -5.14 1.34
CA GLY A 118 -3.12 -4.41 2.45
C GLY A 118 -3.52 -5.02 3.79
N THR A 119 -4.78 -5.43 3.95
CA THR A 119 -5.26 -6.09 5.17
C THR A 119 -4.58 -7.45 5.38
N VAL A 120 -4.48 -8.27 4.32
CA VAL A 120 -3.77 -9.56 4.37
C VAL A 120 -2.30 -9.35 4.73
N SER A 121 -1.66 -8.33 4.15
CA SER A 121 -0.29 -7.98 4.49
C SER A 121 -0.15 -7.56 5.95
N GLY A 122 -1.01 -6.66 6.42
CA GLY A 122 -1.03 -6.18 7.80
C GLY A 122 -1.21 -7.30 8.81
N MET A 123 -2.18 -8.18 8.54
CA MET A 123 -2.43 -9.36 9.34
C MET A 123 -1.28 -10.37 9.31
N SER A 124 -0.35 -10.33 8.34
CA SER A 124 0.78 -11.27 8.31
C SER A 124 1.79 -11.00 9.42
N ILE A 125 1.96 -9.75 9.82
CA ILE A 125 2.73 -9.35 11.00
C ILE A 125 1.84 -9.57 12.24
N GLY A 126 2.41 -9.92 13.39
CA GLY A 126 1.66 -10.34 14.60
C GLY A 126 0.67 -9.30 15.14
N ASN A 127 0.02 -9.60 16.28
CA ASN A 127 -0.99 -8.76 16.95
C ASN A 127 -0.40 -7.49 17.62
N VAL A 128 0.39 -6.70 16.91
CA VAL A 128 1.15 -5.59 17.52
C VAL A 128 0.40 -4.26 17.43
N THR A 129 -0.51 -4.08 16.47
CA THR A 129 -1.19 -2.81 16.22
C THR A 129 -2.59 -2.98 15.64
N THR A 130 -3.45 -2.00 15.91
CA THR A 130 -4.82 -1.91 15.39
C THR A 130 -4.80 -1.77 13.87
N SER A 131 -5.83 -2.30 13.21
CA SER A 131 -6.01 -2.11 11.76
C SER A 131 -6.12 -0.61 11.42
N PRO A 132 -5.39 -0.12 10.39
CA PRO A 132 -5.48 1.26 9.93
C PRO A 132 -6.72 1.52 9.06
N TRP A 133 -7.43 0.46 8.64
CA TRP A 133 -8.56 0.53 7.72
C TRP A 133 -9.83 0.97 8.46
N VAL A 134 -10.43 2.06 7.99
CA VAL A 134 -11.66 2.59 8.58
C VAL A 134 -12.80 1.58 8.40
N GLY A 135 -13.48 1.24 9.50
CA GLY A 135 -14.60 0.30 9.49
C GLY A 135 -14.21 -1.17 9.70
N HIS A 136 -12.91 -1.49 9.74
CA HIS A 136 -12.47 -2.84 10.08
C HIS A 136 -12.67 -3.12 11.57
N GLN A 137 -13.24 -4.28 11.88
CA GLN A 137 -13.46 -4.73 13.26
C GLN A 137 -12.46 -5.82 13.63
N GLN A 138 -11.69 -5.60 14.69
CA GLN A 138 -10.77 -6.61 15.25
C GLN A 138 -11.45 -7.40 16.39
N LYS A 139 -11.47 -8.73 16.32
CA LYS A 139 -12.01 -9.61 17.37
C LYS A 139 -10.90 -10.27 18.20
N MET A 140 -11.09 -10.42 19.52
CA MET A 140 -10.03 -10.67 20.52
C MET A 140 -9.48 -12.12 20.63
N GLN A 141 -9.88 -13.10 19.82
CA GLN A 141 -9.42 -14.50 20.00
C GLN A 141 -8.60 -15.07 18.83
N ASN A 142 -8.77 -14.54 17.63
CA ASN A 142 -7.92 -14.73 16.43
C ASN A 142 -7.81 -13.35 15.77
N THR A 143 -6.73 -13.01 15.05
CA THR A 143 -6.72 -11.75 14.27
C THR A 143 -7.78 -11.90 13.18
N VAL A 144 -8.97 -11.37 13.46
CA VAL A 144 -10.10 -11.36 12.53
C VAL A 144 -10.31 -9.92 12.11
N GLU A 145 -10.37 -9.68 10.81
CA GLU A 145 -10.77 -8.40 10.25
C GLU A 145 -11.95 -8.59 9.31
N VAL A 146 -12.87 -7.65 9.36
CA VAL A 146 -14.09 -7.68 8.53
C VAL A 146 -14.10 -6.45 7.65
N LEU A 147 -14.20 -6.64 6.33
CA LEU A 147 -14.31 -5.56 5.35
C LEU A 147 -15.56 -5.73 4.47
N ALA A 148 -16.04 -4.63 3.92
CA ALA A 148 -17.12 -4.66 2.94
C ALA A 148 -16.57 -4.97 1.54
N ALA A 149 -17.28 -5.78 0.77
CA ALA A 149 -16.95 -6.03 -0.62
C ALA A 149 -18.19 -6.03 -1.50
N HIS A 150 -18.09 -5.26 -2.57
CA HIS A 150 -19.19 -5.01 -3.49
C HIS A 150 -18.96 -5.63 -4.87
N TYR A 151 -17.82 -6.28 -5.11
CA TYR A 151 -17.43 -6.77 -6.44
C TYR A 151 -16.89 -8.21 -6.47
N ILE A 152 -16.92 -8.93 -5.34
CA ILE A 152 -16.53 -10.34 -5.27
C ILE A 152 -17.74 -11.14 -4.81
N LYS A 153 -18.06 -12.22 -5.52
CA LYS A 153 -19.14 -13.17 -5.23
C LYS A 153 -18.69 -14.33 -4.38
N ASN A 154 -17.41 -14.73 -4.48
CA ASN A 154 -16.80 -15.76 -3.65
C ASN A 154 -15.26 -15.71 -3.75
N ILE A 155 -14.57 -16.38 -2.83
CA ILE A 155 -13.10 -16.41 -2.79
C ILE A 155 -12.48 -17.12 -4.00
N LYS A 156 -13.17 -18.09 -4.61
CA LYS A 156 -12.64 -18.75 -5.80
C LYS A 156 -12.44 -17.75 -6.93
N GLN A 157 -13.27 -16.71 -7.01
CA GLN A 157 -13.11 -15.61 -7.95
C GLN A 157 -11.79 -14.86 -7.73
N LEU A 158 -11.39 -14.57 -6.48
CA LEU A 158 -10.07 -14.01 -6.19
C LEU A 158 -8.94 -14.91 -6.70
N GLN A 159 -9.10 -16.24 -6.60
CA GLN A 159 -8.06 -17.19 -6.99
C GLN A 159 -8.00 -17.45 -8.50
N THR A 160 -9.14 -17.40 -9.18
CA THR A 160 -9.29 -17.86 -10.58
C THR A 160 -9.51 -16.72 -11.59
N ALA A 161 -9.79 -15.50 -11.13
CA ALA A 161 -9.94 -14.35 -12.01
C ALA A 161 -8.66 -14.11 -12.82
N THR A 162 -8.86 -13.85 -14.10
CA THR A 162 -7.82 -13.56 -15.09
C THR A 162 -7.93 -12.13 -15.60
N SER A 163 -9.08 -11.48 -15.40
CA SER A 163 -9.34 -10.08 -15.74
C SER A 163 -9.98 -9.34 -14.56
N ILE A 164 -9.76 -8.02 -14.51
CA ILE A 164 -10.48 -7.13 -13.58
C ILE A 164 -12.00 -7.14 -13.85
N ASP A 165 -12.41 -7.46 -15.07
CA ASP A 165 -13.82 -7.57 -15.47
C ASP A 165 -14.52 -8.81 -14.92
N ASP A 166 -13.75 -9.79 -14.44
CA ASP A 166 -14.32 -10.94 -13.76
C ASP A 166 -15.01 -10.52 -12.46
N PHE A 167 -14.67 -9.36 -11.88
CA PHE A 167 -15.26 -8.79 -10.66
C PHE A 167 -16.51 -7.95 -10.93
N SER A 168 -17.66 -8.61 -11.09
CA SER A 168 -18.94 -7.91 -11.27
C SER A 168 -19.53 -7.41 -9.94
N PRO A 169 -20.26 -6.27 -9.94
CA PRO A 169 -21.00 -5.81 -8.78
C PRO A 169 -21.90 -6.92 -8.19
N THR A 170 -21.92 -7.04 -6.88
CA THR A 170 -22.84 -7.91 -6.15
C THR A 170 -24.07 -7.11 -5.72
N PRO A 171 -25.31 -7.52 -6.09
CA PRO A 171 -26.53 -6.76 -5.81
C PRO A 171 -26.71 -6.38 -4.34
N ASP A 172 -26.30 -7.26 -3.43
CA ASP A 172 -26.48 -7.10 -1.99
C ASP A 172 -25.18 -6.68 -1.28
N GLY A 173 -24.08 -6.45 -2.01
CA GLY A 173 -22.74 -6.42 -1.40
C GLY A 173 -22.49 -7.64 -0.49
N GLY A 174 -21.47 -7.58 0.35
CA GLY A 174 -21.23 -8.60 1.37
C GLY A 174 -20.04 -8.25 2.24
N PHE A 175 -19.85 -8.98 3.33
CA PHE A 175 -18.66 -8.82 4.15
C PHE A 175 -17.66 -9.95 3.90
N PHE A 176 -16.38 -9.62 3.85
CA PHE A 176 -15.32 -10.62 4.00
C PHE A 176 -14.81 -10.64 5.42
N GLU A 177 -14.76 -11.82 5.99
CA GLU A 177 -14.02 -12.11 7.20
C GLU A 177 -12.65 -12.68 6.80
N LEU A 178 -11.62 -11.93 7.12
CA LEU A 178 -10.22 -12.35 7.07
C LEU A 178 -9.86 -12.91 8.43
N THR A 179 -9.33 -14.12 8.50
CA THR A 179 -8.90 -14.76 9.74
C THR A 179 -7.45 -15.19 9.62
N LYS A 180 -6.59 -14.71 10.52
CA LYS A 180 -5.22 -15.20 10.67
C LYS A 180 -5.21 -16.42 11.59
N ASP A 181 -4.72 -17.54 11.07
CA ASP A 181 -4.27 -18.69 11.84
C ASP A 181 -2.74 -18.68 11.92
N ALA A 182 -2.14 -19.56 12.74
CA ALA A 182 -0.69 -19.59 13.00
C ALA A 182 0.20 -19.49 11.74
N ASN A 183 -0.22 -20.10 10.62
CA ASN A 183 0.58 -20.17 9.38
C ASN A 183 -0.14 -19.65 8.12
N SER A 184 -1.37 -19.15 8.23
CA SER A 184 -2.15 -18.79 7.04
C SER A 184 -3.22 -17.75 7.31
N ILE A 185 -3.59 -17.00 6.27
CA ILE A 185 -4.74 -16.10 6.31
C ILE A 185 -5.84 -16.74 5.47
N ARG A 186 -6.99 -16.98 6.10
CA ARG A 186 -8.20 -17.47 5.46
C ARG A 186 -9.12 -16.30 5.18
N ILE A 187 -9.72 -16.29 4.00
CA ILE A 187 -10.76 -15.35 3.60
C ILE A 187 -12.08 -16.13 3.62
N LYS A 188 -13.15 -15.55 4.16
CA LYS A 188 -14.50 -16.13 4.16
C LYS A 188 -15.53 -15.04 3.82
N MET A 189 -16.49 -15.33 2.96
CA MET A 189 -17.61 -14.41 2.73
C MET A 189 -18.72 -14.63 3.77
N MET A 190 -19.22 -13.54 4.33
CA MET A 190 -20.18 -13.48 5.43
C MET A 190 -21.50 -12.86 4.95
N GLY A 191 -22.27 -13.59 4.13
CA GLY A 191 -23.62 -13.17 3.68
C GLY A 191 -23.70 -11.82 2.95
N GLY A 192 -24.90 -11.43 2.51
CA GLY A 192 -25.17 -10.12 1.89
C GLY A 192 -25.49 -9.03 2.93
N LEU A 193 -25.25 -7.76 2.57
CA LEU A 193 -25.82 -6.63 3.31
C LEU A 193 -27.33 -6.65 3.05
N LYS A 194 -28.12 -6.92 4.10
CA LYS A 194 -29.58 -6.76 4.03
C LYS A 194 -29.97 -5.30 4.17
#